data_AF-A0A918E9A8-F1
#
_entry.id   AF-A0A918E9A8-F1
#
_cell.length_a   1.000
_cell.length_b   1.000
_cell.length_c   1.000
_cell.angle_alpha   90.00
_cell.angle_beta   90.00
_cell.angle_gamma   90.00
#
_symmetry.space_group_name_H-M   'P 1'
#
loop_
_entity.id
_entity.type
_entity.pdbx_description
1 polymer ?
#
loop_
_entity_poly.entity_id
_entity_poly.type
_entity_poly.pdbx_seq_one_letter_code
_entity_poly.pdbx_strand_id
1 'polypeptide(L)'
;MNASKFVGELERIDISPTKKTKGPPIFATFLVTTNVDAVDYVTRLRAVLSAAIRTANQADFDSEAIPEILIPDWFAEVTRGSVVVGCDHTASSGSQQYVSRHGEEPWELQDWLFCFDPQLRGWAWWDVTMLSKNSVLLWVDSSGEPAFPCEELRWLAYACGAKKVEGPLLRRLWEWRESHQGTAT
;
A
#
# COMPACT_ATOMS: atom_id res chain seq x y z
N MET A 1 -14.49 12.37 -12.99
CA MET A 1 -13.11 11.92 -13.31
C MET A 1 -12.88 10.54 -12.72
N ASN A 2 -11.96 9.74 -13.29
CA ASN A 2 -11.20 8.65 -12.65
C ASN A 2 -11.72 7.21 -12.46
N ALA A 3 -12.88 6.78 -12.99
CA ALA A 3 -13.24 5.34 -12.97
C ALA A 3 -12.18 4.46 -13.69
N SER A 4 -11.51 4.97 -14.72
CA SER A 4 -10.47 4.23 -15.45
C SER A 4 -9.16 4.06 -14.69
N LYS A 5 -8.85 4.96 -13.73
CA LYS A 5 -7.63 4.83 -12.90
C LYS A 5 -7.74 3.65 -11.95
N PHE A 6 -8.89 3.49 -11.30
CA PHE A 6 -9.13 2.38 -10.38
C PHE A 6 -9.15 1.02 -11.08
N VAL A 7 -9.72 0.91 -12.28
CA VAL A 7 -9.72 -0.35 -13.05
C VAL A 7 -8.28 -0.79 -13.34
N GLY A 8 -7.43 0.11 -13.84
CA GLY A 8 -6.03 -0.22 -14.11
C GLY A 8 -5.23 -0.55 -12.85
N GLU A 9 -5.53 0.09 -11.72
CA GLU A 9 -4.88 -0.22 -10.42
C GLU A 9 -5.29 -1.60 -9.90
N LEU A 10 -6.59 -1.92 -9.91
CA LEU A 10 -7.09 -3.23 -9.47
C LEU A 10 -6.51 -4.37 -10.31
N GLU A 11 -6.45 -4.21 -11.63
CA GLU A 11 -5.80 -5.18 -12.52
C GLU A 11 -4.34 -5.41 -12.11
N ARG A 12 -3.59 -4.36 -11.78
CA ARG A 12 -2.18 -4.47 -11.35
C ARG A 12 -2.01 -5.08 -9.96
N ILE A 13 -2.98 -4.92 -9.08
CA ILE A 13 -2.98 -5.56 -7.75
C ILE A 13 -3.22 -7.06 -7.89
N ASP A 14 -4.20 -7.44 -8.70
CA ASP A 14 -4.57 -8.83 -8.92
C ASP A 14 -3.50 -9.56 -9.76
N ILE A 15 -2.98 -8.90 -10.79
CA ILE A 15 -2.00 -9.45 -11.73
C ILE A 15 -0.86 -8.44 -11.91
N SER A 16 0.33 -8.78 -11.40
CA SER A 16 1.52 -7.93 -11.56
C SER A 16 1.74 -7.58 -13.04
N PRO A 17 2.00 -6.29 -13.35
CA PRO A 17 2.30 -5.88 -14.71
C PRO A 17 3.54 -6.58 -15.27
N THR A 18 3.52 -6.87 -16.57
CA THR A 18 4.67 -7.47 -17.27
C THR A 18 5.63 -6.38 -17.75
N LYS A 19 6.89 -6.72 -18.05
CA LYS A 19 7.87 -5.75 -18.60
C LYS A 19 7.39 -4.98 -19.84
N LYS A 20 6.45 -5.56 -20.60
CA LYS A 20 5.85 -4.94 -21.80
C LYS A 20 4.76 -3.93 -21.47
N THR A 21 4.24 -3.92 -20.24
CA THR A 21 3.25 -2.95 -19.79
C THR A 21 3.82 -1.54 -19.93
N LYS A 22 3.03 -0.65 -20.53
CA LYS A 22 3.35 0.78 -20.62
C LYS A 22 3.05 1.41 -19.26
N GLY A 23 4.04 2.07 -18.66
CA GLY A 23 3.90 2.77 -17.38
C GLY A 23 4.43 4.19 -17.44
N PRO A 24 4.30 4.95 -16.35
CA PRO A 24 4.88 6.28 -16.24
C PRO A 24 6.41 6.21 -16.40
N PRO A 25 7.05 7.30 -16.88
CA PRO A 25 8.50 7.32 -17.07
C PRO A 25 9.28 7.25 -15.74
N ILE A 26 8.65 7.71 -14.66
CA ILE A 26 9.20 7.80 -13.30
C ILE A 26 8.17 7.22 -12.33
N PHE A 27 8.65 6.43 -11.36
CA PHE A 27 7.90 5.91 -10.24
C PHE A 27 8.44 6.49 -8.94
N ALA A 28 7.58 6.57 -7.92
CA ALA A 28 8.02 6.64 -6.54
C ALA A 28 8.10 5.22 -5.96
N THR A 29 9.16 4.95 -5.20
CA THR A 29 9.38 3.63 -4.62
C THR A 29 9.60 3.66 -3.12
N PHE A 30 9.07 2.63 -2.46
CA PHE A 30 9.23 2.42 -1.03
C PHE A 30 9.96 1.10 -0.80
N LEU A 31 11.16 1.17 -0.22
CA LEU A 31 11.88 -0.02 0.19
C LEU A 31 11.34 -0.46 1.54
N VAL A 32 10.82 -1.69 1.59
CA VAL A 32 10.23 -2.26 2.79
C VAL A 32 11.08 -3.44 3.24
N THR A 33 11.40 -3.44 4.53
CA THR A 33 11.95 -4.60 5.24
C THR A 33 10.86 -5.15 6.15
N THR A 34 10.59 -6.46 6.11
CA THR A 34 9.44 -7.10 6.77
C THR A 34 9.89 -8.05 7.88
N ASN A 35 9.07 -8.21 8.92
CA ASN A 35 9.30 -9.23 9.96
C ASN A 35 8.70 -10.60 9.59
N VAL A 36 7.85 -10.63 8.57
CA VAL A 36 7.23 -11.83 7.99
C VAL A 36 7.87 -12.16 6.65
N ASP A 37 7.57 -13.34 6.10
CA ASP A 37 7.98 -13.70 4.74
C ASP A 37 7.41 -12.70 3.72
N ALA A 38 8.21 -12.36 2.71
CA ALA A 38 7.85 -11.37 1.70
C ALA A 38 6.60 -11.78 0.90
N VAL A 39 6.36 -13.08 0.67
CA VAL A 39 5.17 -13.56 -0.02
C VAL A 39 3.93 -13.33 0.81
N ASP A 40 3.98 -13.64 2.11
CA ASP A 40 2.87 -13.42 3.04
C ASP A 40 2.58 -11.92 3.20
N TYR A 41 3.64 -11.10 3.33
CA TYR A 41 3.53 -9.64 3.35
C TYR A 41 2.81 -9.11 2.12
N VAL A 42 3.25 -9.52 0.91
CA VAL A 42 2.66 -9.05 -0.35
C VAL A 42 1.21 -9.50 -0.47
N THR A 43 0.88 -10.72 -0.06
CA THR A 43 -0.49 -11.23 -0.04
C THR A 43 -1.39 -10.35 0.82
N ARG A 44 -0.98 -10.04 2.05
CA ARG A 44 -1.72 -9.17 2.98
C ARG A 44 -1.86 -7.76 2.43
N LEU A 45 -0.77 -7.20 1.90
CA LEU A 45 -0.76 -5.86 1.31
C LEU A 45 -1.76 -5.74 0.16
N ARG A 46 -1.72 -6.69 -0.78
CA ARG A 46 -2.64 -6.71 -1.93
C ARG A 46 -4.09 -6.89 -1.50
N ALA A 47 -4.35 -7.74 -0.51
CA ALA A 47 -5.70 -7.96 -0.01
C ALA A 47 -6.34 -6.67 0.53
N VAL A 48 -5.62 -5.95 1.41
CA VAL A 48 -6.13 -4.68 1.98
C VAL A 48 -6.21 -3.60 0.92
N LEU A 49 -5.19 -3.47 0.06
CA LEU A 49 -5.18 -2.45 -0.98
C LEU A 49 -6.30 -2.66 -2.03
N SER A 50 -6.55 -3.91 -2.43
CA SER A 50 -7.66 -4.27 -3.31
C SER A 50 -9.01 -3.90 -2.68
N ALA A 51 -9.19 -4.22 -1.39
CA ALA A 51 -10.39 -3.86 -0.65
C ALA A 51 -10.60 -2.34 -0.58
N ALA A 52 -9.57 -1.58 -0.21
CA ALA A 52 -9.63 -0.13 -0.10
C ALA A 52 -9.93 0.54 -1.44
N ILE A 53 -9.28 0.11 -2.53
CA ILE A 53 -9.55 0.65 -3.87
C ILE A 53 -10.97 0.30 -4.35
N ARG A 54 -11.46 -0.91 -4.07
CA ARG A 54 -12.85 -1.30 -4.41
C ARG A 54 -13.86 -0.46 -3.63
N THR A 55 -13.62 -0.24 -2.34
CA THR A 55 -14.40 0.65 -1.50
C THR A 55 -14.39 2.07 -2.07
N ALA A 56 -13.22 2.65 -2.33
CA ALA A 56 -13.08 4.00 -2.86
C ALA A 56 -13.75 4.19 -4.23
N ASN A 57 -13.72 3.17 -5.09
CA ASN A 57 -14.38 3.22 -6.39
C ASN A 57 -15.92 3.24 -6.31
N GLN A 58 -16.49 2.85 -5.16
CA GLN A 58 -17.93 2.84 -4.91
C GLN A 58 -18.37 3.92 -3.91
N ALA A 59 -17.42 4.59 -3.26
CA ALA A 59 -17.67 5.51 -2.18
C ALA A 59 -18.18 6.86 -2.68
N ASP A 60 -19.05 7.45 -1.87
CA ASP A 60 -19.36 8.88 -1.91
C ASP A 60 -18.51 9.57 -0.84
N PHE A 61 -17.48 10.30 -1.26
CA PHE A 61 -16.56 10.98 -0.35
C PHE A 61 -17.14 12.28 0.25
N ASP A 62 -18.32 12.72 -0.19
CA ASP A 62 -19.06 13.81 0.45
C ASP A 62 -19.92 13.31 1.64
N SER A 63 -19.99 11.98 1.85
CA SER A 63 -20.67 11.33 2.98
C SER A 63 -19.87 11.47 4.29
N GLU A 64 -20.55 11.34 5.43
CA GLU A 64 -19.93 11.35 6.76
C GLU A 64 -19.05 10.11 7.03
N ALA A 65 -19.29 9.01 6.31
CA ALA A 65 -18.55 7.77 6.50
C ALA A 65 -18.42 6.96 5.21
N ILE A 66 -17.30 6.24 5.11
CA ILE A 66 -16.98 5.32 4.02
C ILE A 66 -17.28 3.87 4.45
N PRO A 67 -17.94 3.05 3.60
CA PRO A 67 -18.24 1.66 3.93
C PRO A 67 -16.99 0.81 4.22
N GLU A 68 -16.97 0.14 5.37
CA GLU A 68 -15.85 -0.70 5.82
C GLU A 68 -15.98 -2.18 5.40
N ILE A 69 -17.09 -2.57 4.76
CA ILE A 69 -17.50 -3.97 4.58
C ILE A 69 -16.50 -4.87 3.85
N LEU A 70 -15.64 -4.29 3.01
CA LEU A 70 -14.62 -5.03 2.26
C LEU A 70 -13.28 -5.12 3.01
N ILE A 71 -13.09 -4.30 4.05
CA ILE A 71 -11.82 -4.18 4.74
C ILE A 71 -11.62 -5.41 5.64
N PRO A 72 -10.47 -6.10 5.56
CA PRO A 72 -10.22 -7.25 6.42
C PRO A 72 -10.29 -6.87 7.91
N ASP A 73 -11.00 -7.68 8.70
CA ASP A 73 -11.23 -7.43 10.13
C ASP A 73 -9.94 -7.15 10.90
N TRP A 74 -8.90 -7.95 10.66
CA TRP A 74 -7.59 -7.78 11.32
C TRP A 74 -6.96 -6.41 11.04
N PHE A 75 -7.16 -5.85 9.84
CA PHE A 75 -6.63 -4.54 9.47
C PHE A 75 -7.49 -3.43 10.08
N ALA A 76 -8.81 -3.62 10.04
CA ALA A 76 -9.76 -2.70 10.62
C ALA A 76 -9.57 -2.57 12.14
N GLU A 77 -9.32 -3.68 12.85
CA GLU A 77 -9.05 -3.68 14.29
C GLU A 77 -7.79 -2.87 14.65
N VAL A 78 -6.66 -3.11 13.96
CA VAL A 78 -5.42 -2.40 14.27
C VAL A 78 -5.47 -0.91 13.90
N THR A 79 -6.30 -0.57 12.91
CA THR A 79 -6.52 0.82 12.43
C THR A 79 -7.68 1.50 13.15
N ARG A 80 -8.19 0.95 14.26
CA ARG A 80 -9.14 1.66 15.14
C ARG A 80 -8.50 2.01 16.50
N GLY A 81 -7.16 2.10 16.52
CA GLY A 81 -6.36 2.39 17.72
C GLY A 81 -6.49 1.38 18.87
N SER A 82 -7.29 0.32 18.72
CA SER A 82 -7.61 -0.61 19.79
C SER A 82 -6.57 -1.73 19.82
N VAL A 83 -5.71 -1.75 20.83
CA VAL A 83 -4.92 -2.94 21.15
C VAL A 83 -5.89 -3.97 21.76
N VAL A 84 -6.66 -4.62 20.90
CA VAL A 84 -7.61 -5.65 21.32
C VAL A 84 -6.83 -6.92 21.64
N VAL A 85 -7.11 -7.51 22.81
CA VAL A 85 -6.62 -8.85 23.16
C VAL A 85 -7.14 -9.84 22.12
N GLY A 86 -6.22 -10.42 21.33
CA GLY A 86 -6.56 -11.35 20.24
C GLY A 86 -6.37 -10.78 18.82
N CYS A 87 -5.93 -9.52 18.69
CA CYS A 87 -5.60 -8.93 17.39
C CYS A 87 -4.44 -9.68 16.71
N ASP A 88 -4.43 -9.65 15.37
CA ASP A 88 -3.37 -10.23 14.57
C ASP A 88 -1.99 -9.68 14.99
N HIS A 89 -1.10 -10.60 15.40
CA HIS A 89 0.21 -10.23 15.97
C HIS A 89 1.09 -9.46 14.98
N THR A 90 1.02 -9.80 13.69
CA THR A 90 1.78 -9.11 12.64
C THR A 90 1.33 -7.67 12.51
N ALA A 91 0.01 -7.46 12.44
CA ALA A 91 -0.59 -6.14 12.33
C ALA A 91 -0.32 -5.27 13.57
N SER A 92 -0.54 -5.83 14.75
CA SER A 92 -0.28 -5.17 16.03
C SER A 92 1.18 -4.75 16.16
N SER A 93 2.13 -5.65 15.83
CA SER A 93 3.56 -5.33 15.86
C SER A 93 3.93 -4.25 14.85
N GLY A 94 3.32 -4.29 13.66
CA GLY A 94 3.53 -3.30 12.60
C GLY A 94 3.07 -1.91 13.01
N SER A 95 1.85 -1.80 13.52
CA SER A 95 1.29 -0.55 14.06
C SER A 95 2.19 0.06 15.14
N GLN A 96 2.68 -0.74 16.10
CA GLN A 96 3.63 -0.27 17.11
C GLN A 96 4.94 0.25 16.51
N GLN A 97 5.44 -0.36 15.43
CA GLN A 97 6.64 0.11 14.74
C GLN A 97 6.41 1.44 14.02
N TYR A 98 5.22 1.65 13.43
CA TYR A 98 4.84 2.93 12.84
C TYR A 98 4.84 4.02 13.92
N VAL A 99 4.05 3.83 14.97
CA VAL A 99 3.91 4.76 16.11
C VAL A 99 5.27 5.10 16.71
N SER A 100 6.10 4.09 16.99
CA SER A 100 7.42 4.29 17.59
C SER A 100 8.38 5.09 16.71
N ARG A 101 8.23 5.07 15.39
CA ARG A 101 9.15 5.73 14.45
C ARG A 101 8.69 7.12 14.06
N HIS A 102 7.38 7.30 13.94
CA HIS A 102 6.78 8.55 13.48
C HIS A 102 6.34 9.44 14.64
N GLY A 103 6.23 8.89 15.86
CA GLY A 103 5.77 9.65 17.03
C GLY A 103 4.28 10.00 16.95
N GLU A 104 3.53 9.27 16.13
CA GLU A 104 2.12 9.49 15.83
C GLU A 104 1.26 8.43 16.52
N GLU A 105 -0.03 8.72 16.66
CA GLU A 105 -1.01 7.72 17.08
C GLU A 105 -1.30 6.73 15.93
N PRO A 106 -1.82 5.52 16.24
CA PRO A 106 -2.42 4.68 15.21
C PRO A 106 -3.42 5.46 14.37
N TRP A 107 -3.47 5.17 13.08
CA TRP A 107 -4.50 5.75 12.22
C TRP A 107 -5.89 5.29 12.68
N GLU A 108 -6.89 6.16 12.53
CA GLU A 108 -8.30 5.81 12.56
C GLU A 108 -8.75 5.33 11.17
N LEU A 109 -9.59 4.29 11.15
CA LEU A 109 -9.92 3.58 9.91
C LEU A 109 -10.67 4.46 8.90
N GLN A 110 -11.58 5.30 9.39
CA GLN A 110 -12.31 6.23 8.54
C GLN A 110 -11.37 7.25 7.90
N ASP A 111 -10.49 7.87 8.69
CA ASP A 111 -9.50 8.82 8.19
C ASP A 111 -8.59 8.17 7.14
N TRP A 112 -8.16 6.93 7.39
CA TRP A 112 -7.37 6.15 6.44
C TRP A 112 -8.13 5.88 5.13
N LEU A 113 -9.43 5.55 5.21
CA LEU A 113 -10.27 5.33 4.02
C LEU A 113 -10.51 6.62 3.23
N PHE A 114 -10.68 7.76 3.90
CA PHE A 114 -10.83 9.06 3.23
C PHE A 114 -9.57 9.45 2.43
N CYS A 115 -8.38 8.99 2.81
CA CYS A 115 -7.17 9.20 2.01
C CYS A 115 -7.21 8.51 0.62
N PHE A 116 -8.16 7.61 0.38
CA PHE A 116 -8.36 7.00 -0.94
C PHE A 116 -9.23 7.81 -1.90
N ASP A 117 -9.71 9.00 -1.48
CA ASP A 117 -10.35 9.94 -2.39
C ASP A 117 -9.43 10.21 -3.60
N PRO A 118 -9.85 9.91 -4.83
CA PRO A 118 -9.05 10.11 -6.03
C PRO A 118 -8.69 11.59 -6.31
N GLN A 119 -9.34 12.55 -5.64
CA GLN A 119 -8.99 13.97 -5.72
C GLN A 119 -7.82 14.35 -4.81
N LEU A 120 -7.63 13.61 -3.71
CA LEU A 120 -6.62 13.90 -2.69
C LEU A 120 -5.42 12.95 -2.77
N ARG A 121 -5.63 11.72 -3.23
CA ARG A 121 -4.60 10.69 -3.28
C ARG A 121 -3.54 11.01 -4.34
N GLY A 122 -2.33 11.31 -3.87
CA GLY A 122 -1.20 11.71 -4.70
C GLY A 122 -0.48 10.58 -5.44
N TRP A 123 -0.95 9.34 -5.33
CA TRP A 123 -0.31 8.18 -5.95
C TRP A 123 -1.32 7.14 -6.44
N ALA A 124 -0.88 6.30 -7.37
CA ALA A 124 -1.61 5.12 -7.83
C ALA A 124 -0.72 3.87 -7.73
N TRP A 125 -1.30 2.74 -7.31
CA TRP A 125 -0.53 1.49 -7.21
C TRP A 125 0.03 1.07 -8.57
N TRP A 126 1.31 0.70 -8.62
CA TRP A 126 1.91 0.12 -9.81
C TRP A 126 2.20 -1.36 -9.65
N ASP A 127 3.07 -1.72 -8.70
CA ASP A 127 3.57 -3.09 -8.57
C ASP A 127 4.34 -3.29 -7.26
N VAL A 128 4.76 -4.53 -7.01
CA VAL A 128 5.71 -4.88 -5.96
C VAL A 128 6.75 -5.87 -6.48
N THR A 129 8.02 -5.54 -6.27
CA THR A 129 9.13 -6.47 -6.56
C THR A 129 9.62 -7.10 -5.26
N MET A 130 9.70 -8.43 -5.22
CA MET A 130 10.38 -9.14 -4.14
C MET A 130 11.89 -9.05 -4.33
N LEU A 131 12.60 -8.50 -3.33
CA LEU A 131 14.07 -8.38 -3.35
C LEU A 131 14.75 -9.54 -2.60
N SER A 132 14.11 -10.03 -1.54
CA SER A 132 14.55 -11.18 -0.75
C SER A 132 13.36 -11.77 0.03
N LYS A 133 13.62 -12.78 0.88
CA LYS A 133 12.59 -13.36 1.77
C LYS A 133 11.98 -12.36 2.77
N ASN A 134 12.62 -11.24 3.02
CA ASN A 134 12.19 -10.26 4.03
C ASN A 134 12.28 -8.81 3.53
N SER A 135 12.35 -8.61 2.21
CA SER A 135 12.43 -7.28 1.63
C SER A 135 11.72 -7.21 0.30
N VAL A 136 10.94 -6.14 0.13
CA VAL A 136 10.22 -5.83 -1.11
C VAL A 136 10.40 -4.36 -1.47
N LEU A 137 10.21 -4.05 -2.76
CA LEU A 137 10.17 -2.71 -3.27
C LEU A 137 8.75 -2.44 -3.79
N LEU A 138 8.05 -1.50 -3.16
CA LEU A 138 6.73 -1.06 -3.63
C LEU A 138 6.94 0.00 -4.70
N TRP A 139 6.17 -0.09 -5.78
CA TRP A 139 6.18 0.86 -6.88
C TRP A 139 4.82 1.56 -6.96
N VAL A 140 4.83 2.88 -6.98
CA VAL A 140 3.63 3.69 -7.19
C VAL A 140 3.90 4.77 -8.23
N ASP A 141 2.86 5.11 -9.00
CA ASP A 141 2.85 6.27 -9.87
C ASP A 141 2.47 7.51 -9.07
N SER A 142 3.43 8.39 -8.80
CA SER A 142 3.22 9.69 -8.14
C SER A 142 3.05 10.84 -9.13
N SER A 143 2.78 10.54 -10.42
CA SER A 143 2.82 11.51 -11.52
C SER A 143 4.18 12.23 -11.67
N GLY A 144 5.26 11.63 -11.14
CA GLY A 144 6.61 12.19 -11.14
C GLY A 144 6.92 13.12 -9.97
N GLU A 145 5.98 13.33 -9.04
CA GLU A 145 6.19 14.16 -7.86
C GLU A 145 7.11 13.45 -6.85
N PRO A 146 8.17 14.11 -6.36
CA PRO A 146 9.09 13.55 -5.36
C PRO A 146 8.50 13.58 -3.93
N ALA A 147 7.54 14.46 -3.68
CA ALA A 147 6.84 14.61 -2.41
C ALA A 147 5.34 14.66 -2.66
N PHE A 148 4.61 13.73 -2.04
CA PHE A 148 3.16 13.58 -2.20
C PHE A 148 2.60 12.94 -0.92
N PRO A 149 1.31 13.14 -0.60
CA PRO A 149 0.65 12.44 0.51
C PRO A 149 0.75 10.93 0.31
N CYS A 150 1.36 10.23 1.28
CA CYS A 150 1.58 8.78 1.22
C CYS A 150 1.67 8.10 2.59
N GLU A 151 1.31 8.80 3.66
CA GLU A 151 1.38 8.24 5.01
C GLU A 151 0.37 7.12 5.22
N GLU A 152 -0.78 7.16 4.54
CA GLU A 152 -1.75 6.08 4.47
C GLU A 152 -1.16 4.80 3.83
N LEU A 153 -0.26 4.96 2.85
CA LEU A 153 0.47 3.84 2.24
C LEU A 153 1.55 3.30 3.18
N ARG A 154 2.21 4.17 3.95
CA ARG A 154 3.17 3.72 4.99
C ARG A 154 2.47 2.99 6.10
N TRP A 155 1.37 3.53 6.62
CA TRP A 155 0.54 2.88 7.63
C TRP A 155 0.17 1.48 7.18
N LEU A 156 -0.37 1.36 5.95
CA LEU A 156 -0.69 0.07 5.34
C LEU A 156 0.51 -0.86 5.31
N ALA A 157 1.69 -0.39 4.86
CA ALA A 157 2.90 -1.19 4.83
C ALA A 157 3.28 -1.70 6.23
N TYR A 158 3.24 -0.86 7.25
CA TYR A 158 3.50 -1.27 8.63
C TYR A 158 2.46 -2.27 9.14
N ALA A 159 1.17 -1.99 9.02
CA ALA A 159 0.09 -2.91 9.42
C ALA A 159 0.13 -4.26 8.70
N CYS A 160 0.72 -4.34 7.50
CA CYS A 160 0.95 -5.62 6.80
C CYS A 160 2.18 -6.39 7.30
N GLY A 161 3.00 -5.81 8.18
CA GLY A 161 4.17 -6.47 8.80
C GLY A 161 5.52 -5.84 8.43
N ALA A 162 5.55 -4.60 7.94
CA ALA A 162 6.81 -3.90 7.76
C ALA A 162 7.48 -3.62 9.12
N LYS A 163 8.80 -3.81 9.14
CA LYS A 163 9.70 -3.38 10.21
C LYS A 163 10.25 -1.97 9.96
N LYS A 164 10.46 -1.65 8.69
CA LYS A 164 11.01 -0.37 8.21
C LYS A 164 10.49 -0.11 6.81
N VAL A 165 10.10 1.14 6.55
CA VAL A 165 9.71 1.65 5.23
C VAL A 165 10.58 2.86 4.92
N GLU A 166 11.34 2.80 3.83
CA GLU A 166 12.20 3.89 3.34
C GLU A 166 11.68 4.45 2.03
N GLY A 167 11.94 5.73 1.77
CA GLY A 167 11.44 6.46 0.60
C GLY A 167 10.28 7.42 0.95
N PRO A 168 9.54 7.95 -0.03
CA PRO A 168 9.65 7.61 -1.44
C PRO A 168 11.00 8.01 -2.05
N LEU A 169 11.51 7.17 -2.94
CA LEU A 169 12.64 7.48 -3.82
C LEU A 169 12.21 7.36 -5.27
N LEU A 170 12.55 8.35 -6.10
CA LEU A 170 12.22 8.33 -7.52
C LEU A 170 13.10 7.33 -8.27
N ARG A 171 12.47 6.49 -9.09
CA ARG A 171 13.12 5.51 -9.96
C ARG A 171 12.53 5.54 -11.36
N ARG A 172 13.34 5.20 -12.36
CA ARG A 172 12.91 5.21 -13.76
C ARG A 172 12.20 3.91 -14.15
N LEU A 173 11.37 3.97 -15.19
CA LEU A 173 10.66 2.81 -15.74
C LEU A 173 11.57 1.62 -16.08
N TRP A 174 12.78 1.88 -16.58
CA TRP A 174 13.71 0.81 -16.94
C TRP A 174 14.24 0.06 -15.70
N GLU A 175 14.39 0.72 -14.56
CA GLU A 175 14.79 0.06 -13.30
C GLU A 175 13.72 -0.94 -12.85
N TRP A 176 12.44 -0.57 -12.96
CA TRP A 176 11.35 -1.51 -12.69
C TRP A 176 11.39 -2.72 -13.62
N ARG A 177 11.60 -2.49 -14.93
CA ARG A 177 11.69 -3.58 -15.92
C ARG A 177 12.86 -4.53 -15.64
N GLU A 178 13.99 -4.00 -15.20
CA GLU A 178 15.17 -4.78 -14.81
C GLU A 178 14.92 -5.59 -13.54
N SER A 179 14.19 -5.03 -12.58
CA SER A 179 13.83 -5.73 -11.33
C SER A 179 12.99 -7.01 -11.58
N HIS A 180 12.32 -7.09 -12.73
CA HIS A 180 11.58 -8.27 -13.19
C HIS A 180 12.44 -9.27 -14.00
N GLN A 181 13.74 -9.04 -14.18
CA GLN A 181 14.66 -9.96 -14.89
C GLN A 181 15.22 -11.08 -13.98
N GLY A 182 15.12 -10.93 -12.65
CA GLY A 182 15.71 -11.85 -11.68
C GLY A 182 14.92 -13.13 -11.34
N THR A 183 13.68 -13.28 -11.81
CA THR A 183 12.83 -14.48 -11.55
C THR A 183 12.94 -15.52 -12.67
N ALA A 184 14.16 -15.85 -13.07
CA ALA A 184 14.48 -16.98 -13.92
C ALA A 184 15.59 -17.81 -13.24
N THR A 185 15.19 -18.62 -12.26
CA THR A 185 15.97 -19.78 -11.79
C THR A 185 15.02 -20.91 -11.54
#